data_AF-A0A7S0QE58-F1
#
_entry.id   AF-A0A7S0QE58-F1
#
_cell.length_a   1.000
_cell.length_b   1.000
_cell.length_c   1.000
_cell.angle_alpha   90.00
_cell.angle_beta   90.00
_cell.angle_gamma   90.00
#
_symmetry.space_group_name_H-M   'P 1'
#
loop_
_entity.id
_entity.type
_entity.pdbx_description
1 polymer ?
#
loop_
_entity_poly.entity_id
_entity_poly.type
_entity_poly.pdbx_seq_one_letter_code
_entity_poly.pdbx_strand_id
1 'polypeptide(L)'
;SKSLRKMGAAVTVFEAGRGPGGRMARRREGAYQFDHGAQFFYGENETFLREVHEMRSKDIIKEWTGTFGSLQASGDRSVFYPEDTRTPRYVGVPSQSAICRYQLDGIEVRCSTTVKELQWSGGQWHLFAQPGTPGAHNEPLGSF
;
A
#
# COMPACT_ATOMS: atom_id res chain seq x y z
N SER A 1 1.71 12.44 0.08
CA SER A 1 2.27 12.53 -1.28
C SER A 1 1.24 13.04 -2.29
N LYS A 2 0.13 12.33 -2.56
CA LYS A 2 -0.95 12.76 -3.49
C LYS A 2 -1.47 14.18 -3.23
N SER A 3 -1.80 14.52 -1.97
CA SER A 3 -2.28 15.86 -1.61
C SER A 3 -1.21 16.94 -1.81
N LEU A 4 0.05 16.67 -1.48
CA LEU A 4 1.17 17.60 -1.70
C LEU A 4 1.38 17.88 -3.20
N ARG A 5 1.35 16.83 -4.03
CA ARG A 5 1.41 16.97 -5.49
C ARG A 5 0.23 17.79 -6.04
N LYS A 6 -1.00 17.56 -5.55
CA LYS A 6 -2.17 18.36 -5.94
C LYS A 6 -2.02 19.84 -5.60
N MET A 7 -1.21 20.18 -4.59
CA MET A 7 -0.86 21.56 -4.23
C MET A 7 0.35 22.10 -5.01
N GLY A 8 0.87 21.35 -6.00
CA GLY A 8 1.97 21.78 -6.86
C GLY A 8 3.37 21.48 -6.34
N ALA A 9 3.52 20.79 -5.20
CA ALA A 9 4.83 20.40 -4.69
C ALA A 9 5.47 19.32 -5.58
N ALA A 10 6.77 19.45 -5.84
CA ALA A 10 7.58 18.36 -6.38
C ALA A 10 7.78 17.30 -5.28
N VAL A 11 7.40 16.05 -5.56
CA VAL A 11 7.43 14.96 -4.58
C VAL A 11 8.12 13.75 -5.20
N THR A 12 9.15 13.25 -4.52
CA THR A 12 9.79 11.96 -4.80
C THR A 12 9.55 11.05 -3.59
N VAL A 13 9.15 9.80 -3.85
CA VAL A 13 8.93 8.77 -2.82
C VAL A 13 10.02 7.72 -2.91
N PHE A 14 10.64 7.39 -1.78
CA PHE A 14 11.63 6.31 -1.68
C PHE A 14 11.00 5.10 -0.98
N GLU A 15 11.18 3.91 -1.56
CA GLU A 15 10.64 2.65 -1.06
C GLU A 15 11.76 1.59 -1.05
N ALA A 16 11.92 0.90 0.09
CA ALA A 16 12.96 -0.12 0.26
C ALA A 16 12.63 -1.41 -0.50
N GLY A 17 11.34 -1.74 -0.62
CA GLY A 17 10.86 -2.88 -1.39
C GLY A 17 11.04 -2.70 -2.91
N ARG A 18 10.90 -3.80 -3.67
CA ARG A 18 10.98 -3.77 -5.15
C ARG A 18 9.80 -3.07 -5.83
N GLY A 19 8.80 -2.64 -5.07
CA GLY A 19 7.61 -1.98 -5.58
C GLY A 19 6.80 -1.36 -4.44
N PRO A 20 5.93 -0.39 -4.74
CA PRO A 20 5.11 0.25 -3.73
C PRO A 20 4.07 -0.73 -3.18
N GLY A 21 3.83 -0.67 -1.87
CA GLY A 21 2.77 -1.47 -1.25
C GLY A 21 2.93 -1.66 0.25
N GLY A 22 4.16 -1.80 0.76
CA GLY A 22 4.38 -2.10 2.17
C GLY A 22 3.53 -3.30 2.63
N ARG A 23 2.68 -3.10 3.66
CA ARG A 23 1.75 -4.12 4.16
C ARG A 23 0.57 -4.46 3.23
N MET A 24 0.41 -3.72 2.14
CA MET A 24 -0.52 -4.02 1.04
C MET A 24 0.18 -4.67 -0.16
N ALA A 25 1.45 -5.04 -0.01
CA ALA A 25 2.19 -5.70 -1.07
C ALA A 25 1.69 -7.13 -1.32
N ARG A 26 1.69 -7.48 -2.60
CA ARG A 26 1.41 -8.83 -3.09
C ARG A 26 2.69 -9.63 -3.23
N ARG A 27 2.63 -10.94 -2.99
CA ARG A 27 3.69 -11.89 -3.38
C ARG A 27 3.28 -12.72 -4.59
N ARG A 28 4.27 -13.12 -5.39
CA ARG A 28 4.11 -14.00 -6.55
C ARG A 28 5.04 -15.20 -6.35
N GLU A 29 4.52 -16.40 -6.61
CA GLU A 29 5.27 -17.65 -6.57
C GLU A 29 4.83 -18.50 -7.77
N GLY A 30 5.69 -18.62 -8.78
CA GLY A 30 5.31 -19.20 -10.07
C GLY A 30 4.06 -18.54 -10.67
N ALA A 31 3.02 -19.33 -10.93
CA ALA A 31 1.73 -18.85 -11.45
C ALA A 31 0.81 -18.26 -10.37
N TYR A 32 1.15 -18.40 -9.09
CA TYR A 32 0.31 -17.97 -7.98
C TYR A 32 0.60 -16.54 -7.56
N GLN A 33 -0.45 -15.86 -7.11
CA GLN A 33 -0.40 -14.53 -6.52
C GLN A 33 -1.20 -14.54 -5.22
N PHE A 34 -0.66 -13.94 -4.16
CA PHE A 34 -1.35 -13.86 -2.89
C PHE A 34 -1.04 -12.57 -2.15
N ASP A 35 -2.09 -11.98 -1.59
CA ASP A 35 -2.02 -10.79 -0.75
C ASP A 35 -1.84 -11.24 0.71
N HIS A 36 -0.58 -11.47 1.08
CA HIS A 36 -0.18 -11.95 2.41
C HIS A 36 -0.29 -10.92 3.54
N GLY A 37 -0.48 -9.65 3.21
CA GLY A 37 -0.55 -8.56 4.17
C GLY A 37 -1.99 -8.21 4.52
N ALA A 38 -2.39 -6.97 4.28
CA ALA A 38 -3.77 -6.52 4.45
C ALA A 38 -4.70 -7.30 3.51
N GLN A 39 -5.56 -8.14 4.10
CA GLN A 39 -6.47 -9.01 3.35
C GLN A 39 -7.66 -8.25 2.77
N PHE A 40 -8.14 -7.24 3.49
CA PHE A 40 -9.19 -6.33 3.10
C PHE A 40 -9.12 -5.08 3.95
N PHE A 41 -9.93 -4.09 3.63
CA PHE A 41 -10.18 -2.93 4.49
C PHE A 41 -11.66 -2.55 4.45
N TYR A 42 -12.09 -1.80 5.44
CA TYR A 42 -13.42 -1.18 5.47
C TYR A 42 -13.25 0.31 5.76
N GLY A 43 -14.32 1.09 5.57
CA GLY A 43 -14.29 2.53 5.75
C GLY A 43 -15.48 3.01 6.56
N GLU A 44 -15.22 3.85 7.56
CA GLU A 44 -16.26 4.47 8.39
C GLU A 44 -16.26 6.00 8.29
N ASN A 45 -15.11 6.60 7.95
CA ASN A 45 -14.96 8.04 7.83
C ASN A 45 -15.36 8.53 6.43
N GLU A 46 -16.17 9.59 6.35
CA GLU A 46 -16.65 10.18 5.08
C GLU A 46 -15.54 10.54 4.10
N THR A 47 -14.42 11.08 4.59
CA THR A 47 -13.29 11.45 3.73
C THR A 47 -12.65 10.22 3.09
N PHE A 48 -12.55 9.14 3.84
CA PHE A 48 -12.07 7.88 3.31
C PHE A 48 -13.09 7.22 2.36
N LEU A 49 -14.38 7.30 2.69
CA LEU A 49 -15.45 6.78 1.83
C LEU A 49 -15.50 7.47 0.46
N ARG A 50 -15.16 8.76 0.37
CA ARG A 50 -15.00 9.44 -0.94
C ARG A 50 -13.87 8.83 -1.78
N GLU A 51 -12.71 8.54 -1.17
CA GLU A 51 -11.61 7.86 -1.86
C GLU A 51 -11.99 6.43 -2.24
N VAL A 52 -12.75 5.71 -1.40
CA VAL A 52 -13.31 4.39 -1.73
C VAL A 52 -14.22 4.47 -2.94
N HIS A 53 -15.15 5.43 -2.98
CA HIS A 53 -16.04 5.62 -4.11
C HIS A 53 -15.27 5.94 -5.40
N GLU A 54 -14.30 6.86 -5.32
CA GLU A 54 -13.44 7.19 -6.47
C GLU A 54 -12.69 5.95 -6.98
N MET A 55 -12.05 5.19 -6.09
CA MET A 55 -11.32 3.98 -6.47
C MET A 55 -12.23 2.89 -7.04
N ARG A 56 -13.45 2.72 -6.51
CA ARG A 56 -14.45 1.79 -7.06
C ARG A 56 -14.85 2.19 -8.47
N SER A 57 -15.12 3.48 -8.71
CA SER A 57 -15.51 3.98 -10.03
C SER A 57 -14.44 3.78 -11.12
N LYS A 58 -13.18 3.57 -10.70
CA LYS A 58 -12.02 3.32 -11.56
C LYS A 58 -11.57 1.86 -11.56
N ASP A 59 -12.37 0.95 -10.99
CA ASP A 59 -12.06 -0.49 -10.87
C ASP A 59 -10.74 -0.82 -10.13
N ILE A 60 -10.21 0.11 -9.33
CA ILE A 60 -9.00 -0.10 -8.52
C ILE A 60 -9.29 -0.99 -7.32
N ILE A 61 -10.52 -0.92 -6.80
CA ILE A 61 -11.00 -1.76 -5.71
C ILE A 61 -12.38 -2.33 -6.04
N LYS A 62 -12.70 -3.47 -5.42
CA LYS A 62 -14.05 -4.05 -5.43
C LYS A 62 -14.49 -4.38 -4.02
N GLU A 63 -15.80 -4.40 -3.83
CA GLU A 63 -16.40 -4.96 -2.63
C GLU A 63 -16.20 -6.47 -2.62
N TRP A 64 -15.77 -7.01 -1.48
CA TRP A 64 -15.59 -8.43 -1.31
C TRP A 64 -16.88 -9.05 -0.78
N THR A 65 -17.63 -9.68 -1.68
CA THR A 65 -18.92 -10.31 -1.41
C THR A 65 -18.80 -11.74 -0.86
N GLY A 66 -17.69 -12.07 -0.21
CA GLY A 66 -17.49 -13.37 0.43
C GLY A 66 -18.28 -13.49 1.73
N THR A 67 -18.57 -14.72 2.16
CA THR A 67 -19.13 -14.97 3.49
C THR A 67 -18.02 -14.93 4.53
N PHE A 68 -18.15 -14.05 5.51
CA PHE A 68 -17.24 -13.95 6.65
C PHE A 68 -17.87 -14.62 7.87
N GLY A 69 -17.05 -15.08 8.81
CA GLY A 69 -17.53 -15.80 9.98
C GLY A 69 -16.40 -16.37 10.82
N SER A 70 -16.75 -17.05 11.90
CA SER A 70 -15.80 -17.74 12.77
C SER A 70 -15.95 -19.25 12.64
N LEU A 71 -14.83 -19.97 12.68
CA LEU A 71 -14.82 -21.42 12.76
C LEU A 71 -14.57 -21.81 14.22
N GLN A 72 -15.50 -22.54 14.83
CA GLN A 72 -15.39 -22.96 16.23
C GLN A 72 -15.38 -24.48 16.33
N ALA A 73 -14.58 -25.01 17.25
CA ALA A 73 -14.59 -26.44 17.55
C ALA A 73 -15.85 -26.81 18.33
N SER A 74 -16.49 -27.91 17.92
CA SER A 74 -17.64 -28.52 18.57
C SER A 74 -17.41 -30.03 18.62
N GLY A 75 -16.79 -30.50 19.71
CA GLY A 75 -16.38 -31.90 19.84
C GLY A 75 -15.32 -32.30 18.80
N ASP A 76 -15.63 -33.33 18.01
CA ASP A 76 -14.80 -33.87 16.94
C ASP A 76 -14.96 -33.11 15.60
N ARG A 77 -15.76 -32.03 15.57
CA ARG A 77 -16.08 -31.26 14.36
C ARG A 77 -15.75 -29.79 14.54
N SER A 78 -15.68 -29.09 13.41
CA SER A 78 -15.67 -27.63 13.37
C SER A 78 -16.93 -27.12 12.71
N VAL A 79 -17.56 -26.10 13.30
CA VAL A 79 -18.77 -25.47 12.78
C VAL A 79 -18.44 -24.02 12.42
N PHE A 80 -18.84 -23.61 11.21
CA PHE A 80 -18.68 -22.24 10.74
C PHE A 80 -19.92 -21.41 11.09
N TYR A 81 -19.71 -20.28 11.74
CA TYR A 81 -20.74 -19.34 12.14
C TYR A 81 -20.59 -18.06 11.29
N PRO A 82 -21.48 -17.82 10.31
CA PRO A 82 -21.40 -16.63 9.48
C PRO A 82 -21.65 -15.37 10.31
N GLU A 83 -20.90 -14.32 9.99
CA GLU A 83 -21.04 -12.99 10.57
C GLU A 83 -22.07 -12.20 9.75
N ASP A 84 -23.06 -11.59 10.41
CA ASP A 84 -23.96 -10.63 9.76
C ASP A 84 -23.31 -9.24 9.77
N THR A 85 -22.37 -9.01 8.85
CA THR A 85 -21.74 -7.69 8.71
C THR A 85 -22.45 -6.83 7.69
N ARG A 86 -22.97 -5.69 8.14
CA ARG A 86 -23.49 -4.65 7.26
C ARG A 86 -22.42 -3.72 6.70
N THR A 87 -21.20 -3.78 7.23
CA THR A 87 -20.07 -2.93 6.79
C THR A 87 -19.39 -3.57 5.58
N PRO A 88 -19.41 -2.92 4.40
CA PRO A 88 -18.75 -3.45 3.22
C PRO A 88 -17.23 -3.54 3.42
N ARG A 89 -16.66 -4.68 2.99
CA ARG A 89 -15.21 -4.91 2.96
C ARG A 89 -14.72 -4.75 1.52
N TYR A 90 -13.54 -4.19 1.35
CA TYR A 90 -12.97 -3.86 0.05
C TYR A 90 -11.58 -4.48 -0.14
N VAL A 91 -11.31 -4.88 -1.38
CA VAL A 91 -10.03 -5.45 -1.81
C VAL A 91 -9.54 -4.73 -3.07
N GLY A 92 -8.23 -4.64 -3.24
CA GLY A 92 -7.61 -4.10 -4.45
C GLY A 92 -7.71 -5.07 -5.61
N VAL A 93 -7.91 -4.55 -6.82
CA VAL A 93 -8.01 -5.32 -8.07
C VAL A 93 -6.99 -4.77 -9.08
N PRO A 94 -6.16 -5.62 -9.73
CA PRO A 94 -6.11 -7.09 -9.63
C PRO A 94 -5.37 -7.61 -8.38
N SER A 95 -4.93 -6.74 -7.47
CA SER A 95 -4.31 -7.11 -6.19
C SER A 95 -4.33 -5.95 -5.22
N GLN A 96 -4.10 -6.20 -3.93
CA GLN A 96 -4.09 -5.16 -2.89
C GLN A 96 -3.13 -3.99 -3.20
N SER A 97 -1.99 -4.27 -3.83
CA SER A 97 -1.01 -3.24 -4.24
C SER A 97 -1.49 -2.29 -5.36
N ALA A 98 -2.60 -2.58 -6.04
CA ALA A 98 -3.20 -1.66 -7.00
C ALA A 98 -3.57 -0.31 -6.36
N ILE A 99 -4.01 -0.33 -5.10
CA ILE A 99 -4.38 0.85 -4.34
C ILE A 99 -3.17 1.78 -4.16
N CYS A 100 -2.02 1.23 -3.75
CA CYS A 100 -0.80 2.02 -3.55
C CYS A 100 -0.29 2.62 -4.86
N ARG A 101 -0.36 1.85 -5.96
CA ARG A 101 0.01 2.36 -7.30
C ARG A 101 -0.89 3.51 -7.74
N TYR A 102 -2.21 3.36 -7.54
CA TYR A 102 -3.16 4.42 -7.83
C TYR A 102 -2.87 5.70 -7.02
N GLN A 103 -2.59 5.57 -5.72
CA GLN A 103 -2.30 6.75 -4.88
C GLN A 103 -0.95 7.42 -5.19
N LEU A 104 -0.04 6.72 -5.86
CA LEU A 104 1.26 7.22 -6.28
C LEU A 104 1.30 7.59 -7.77
N ASP A 105 0.16 7.55 -8.46
CA ASP A 105 0.11 7.87 -9.88
C ASP A 105 0.63 9.30 -10.15
N GLY A 106 1.53 9.40 -11.14
CA GLY A 106 2.25 10.63 -11.49
C GLY A 106 3.20 11.19 -10.43
N ILE A 107 3.58 10.41 -9.41
CA ILE A 107 4.64 10.74 -8.43
C ILE A 107 5.88 9.93 -8.77
N GLU A 108 7.07 10.54 -8.72
CA GLU A 108 8.32 9.80 -8.89
C GLU A 108 8.50 8.83 -7.70
N VAL A 109 8.67 7.54 -7.98
CA VAL A 109 8.89 6.51 -6.95
C VAL A 109 10.19 5.77 -7.23
N ARG A 110 11.14 5.86 -6.30
CA ARG A 110 12.41 5.13 -6.32
C ARG A 110 12.33 3.93 -5.40
N CYS A 111 12.11 2.76 -5.99
CA CYS A 111 12.05 1.48 -5.30
C CYS A 111 13.44 0.89 -5.05
N SER A 112 13.52 -0.20 -4.30
CA SER A 112 14.77 -0.85 -3.90
C SER A 112 15.78 0.11 -3.25
N THR A 113 15.27 1.18 -2.63
CA THR A 113 16.07 2.26 -2.07
C THR A 113 15.79 2.38 -0.58
N THR A 114 16.65 1.78 0.24
CA THR A 114 16.57 1.92 1.69
C THR A 114 17.26 3.21 2.11
N VAL A 115 16.50 4.22 2.51
CA VAL A 115 17.05 5.42 3.18
C VAL A 115 17.51 5.02 4.58
N LYS A 116 18.77 5.29 4.90
CA LYS A 116 19.38 4.98 6.21
C LYS A 116 19.60 6.20 7.08
N GLU A 117 19.75 7.36 6.45
CA GLU A 117 20.09 8.59 7.15
C GLU A 117 19.43 9.81 6.51
N LEU A 118 19.06 10.76 7.37
CA LEU A 118 18.58 12.09 7.03
C LEU A 118 19.50 13.11 7.69
N GLN A 119 20.11 13.99 6.90
CA GLN A 119 20.94 15.07 7.43
C GLN A 119 20.36 16.42 7.01
N TRP A 120 20.30 17.36 7.97
CA TRP A 120 19.95 18.74 7.69
C TRP A 120 21.22 19.58 7.58
N SER A 121 21.47 20.15 6.41
CA SER A 121 22.63 21.03 6.19
C SER A 121 22.36 22.02 5.06
N GLY A 122 22.90 23.23 5.18
CA GLY A 122 22.72 24.28 4.15
C GLY A 122 21.27 24.71 3.92
N GLY A 123 20.37 24.48 4.87
CA GLY A 123 18.94 24.81 4.73
C GLY A 123 18.13 23.77 3.93
N GLN A 124 18.67 22.58 3.71
CA GLN A 124 18.03 21.50 2.97
C GLN A 124 18.20 20.15 3.68
N TRP A 125 17.28 19.23 3.41
CA TRP A 125 17.39 17.83 3.82
C TRP A 125 18.16 17.03 2.78
N HIS A 126 19.13 16.25 3.22
CA HIS A 126 19.90 15.31 2.41
C HIS A 126 19.59 13.88 2.87
N LEU A 127 19.24 13.03 1.91
CA LEU A 127 18.87 11.63 2.16
C LEU A 127 20.01 10.72 1.75
N PHE A 128 20.46 9.81 2.62
CA PHE A 128 21.49 8.83 2.28
C PHE A 128 20.92 7.42 2.24
N ALA A 129 21.25 6.69 1.17
CA ALA A 129 20.84 5.31 1.00
C ALA A 129 21.78 4.33 1.72
N GLN A 130 21.27 3.13 1.99
CA GLN A 130 22.08 2.02 2.45
C GLN A 130 23.19 1.70 1.43
N PRO A 131 24.45 1.48 1.87
CA PRO A 131 25.51 0.99 1.00
C PRO A 131 25.10 -0.27 0.22
N GLY A 132 25.43 -0.31 -1.08
CA GLY A 132 25.02 -1.40 -1.98
C GLY A 132 23.62 -1.24 -2.59
N THR A 133 22.90 -0.15 -2.27
CA THR A 133 21.69 0.23 -3.00
C THR A 133 22.07 0.66 -4.42
N PRO A 134 21.45 0.12 -5.49
CA PRO A 134 21.73 0.53 -6.86
C PRO A 134 21.53 2.04 -7.05
N GLY A 135 22.56 2.73 -7.56
CA GLY A 135 22.54 4.19 -7.76
C GLY A 135 22.88 5.03 -6.53
N ALA A 136 23.26 4.41 -5.39
CA ALA A 136 23.75 5.12 -4.21
C ALA A 136 25.24 4.84 -3.98
N HIS A 137 26.09 5.85 -4.19
CA HIS A 137 27.53 5.78 -3.92
C HIS A 137 27.92 6.93 -2.99
N ASN A 138 27.79 6.78 -1.67
CA ASN A 138 28.16 7.75 -0.61
C ASN A 138 27.68 9.22 -0.78
N GLU A 139 26.95 9.52 -1.83
CA GLU A 139 26.34 10.80 -2.15
C GLU A 139 24.87 10.81 -1.72
N PRO A 140 24.29 11.98 -1.40
CA PRO A 140 22.88 12.08 -1.10
C PRO A 140 22.02 11.71 -2.32
N LEU A 141 20.91 11.02 -2.09
CA LEU A 141 19.89 10.66 -3.08
C LEU A 141 19.19 11.88 -3.70
N GLY A 142 19.32 13.04 -3.04
CA GLY A 142 18.77 14.34 -3.41
C GLY A 142 18.80 15.30 -2.22
N SER A 143 18.60 16.58 -2.53
CA SER A 143 18.43 17.66 -1.55
C SER A 143 17.00 18.21 -1.66
N PHE A 144 16.32 18.40 -0.54
CA PHE A 144 14.90 18.77 -0.47
C PHE A 144 14.65 19.95 0.47
#